data_AF-A0A4Q4T2G6-F1
#
_entry.id   AF-A0A4Q4T2G6-F1
#
_cell.length_a   1.000
_cell.length_b   1.000
_cell.length_c   1.000
_cell.angle_alpha   90.00
_cell.angle_beta   90.00
_cell.angle_gamma   90.00
#
_symmetry.space_group_name_H-M   'P 1'
#
loop_
_entity.id
_entity.type
_entity.pdbx_description
1 polymer ?
#
loop_
_entity_poly.entity_id
_entity_poly.type
_entity_poly.pdbx_seq_one_letter_code
_entity_poly.pdbx_strand_id
1 'polypeptide(L)'
;MSSETATAPAKAQQQPQGLRKNGNCSLFGFTLAGGPIGTDATTTTGKQWHASRKAFRPSSGLTSYEQRKKLRIATSATKAKEKEMKDEKEAERQKRVQAIKDKRAAKEEKERYQKMAEKMHKKRVERLKRKEKRNKLLNS
;
A
#
# COMPACT_ATOMS: atom_id res chain seq x y z
N MET A 1 34.18 12.25 2.27
CA MET A 1 33.95 11.38 1.11
C MET A 1 33.81 9.96 1.62
N SER A 2 32.57 9.51 1.84
CA SER A 2 32.26 8.12 2.20
C SER A 2 30.92 7.80 1.56
N SER A 3 30.99 7.07 0.45
CA SER A 3 29.88 6.66 -0.40
C SER A 3 29.38 5.30 0.07
N GLU A 4 28.22 5.26 0.71
CA GLU A 4 27.49 4.00 0.92
C GLU A 4 26.47 3.85 -0.20
N THR A 5 26.75 2.88 -1.07
CA THR A 5 25.94 2.47 -2.21
C THR A 5 24.64 1.82 -1.75
N ALA A 6 23.55 2.29 -2.31
CA ALA A 6 22.21 1.75 -2.16
C ALA A 6 22.10 0.29 -2.66
N THR A 7 21.61 -0.61 -1.82
CA THR A 7 21.13 -1.93 -2.24
C THR A 7 19.61 -1.91 -2.26
N ALA A 8 19.04 -1.75 -3.45
CA ALA A 8 17.61 -1.90 -3.71
C ALA A 8 17.23 -3.39 -3.75
N PRO A 9 16.12 -3.84 -3.11
CA PRO A 9 15.65 -5.20 -3.29
C PRO A 9 14.97 -5.38 -4.65
N ALA A 10 15.40 -6.43 -5.35
CA ALA A 10 15.01 -6.80 -6.70
C ALA A 10 13.50 -7.00 -6.88
N LYS A 11 12.97 -6.47 -7.98
CA LYS A 11 11.60 -6.71 -8.46
C LYS A 11 11.45 -8.18 -8.84
N ALA A 12 10.60 -8.91 -8.12
CA ALA A 12 10.10 -10.22 -8.56
C ALA A 12 9.19 -10.04 -9.78
N GLN A 13 9.71 -10.33 -10.97
CA GLN A 13 8.94 -10.55 -12.18
C GLN A 13 8.31 -11.95 -12.13
N GLN A 14 6.99 -12.03 -12.03
CA GLN A 14 6.24 -13.24 -12.38
C GLN A 14 5.48 -12.98 -13.68
N GLN A 15 5.85 -13.74 -14.71
CA GLN A 15 5.24 -13.75 -16.03
C GLN A 15 3.90 -14.52 -16.00
N PRO A 16 2.90 -14.13 -16.82
CA PRO A 16 1.60 -14.81 -16.89
C PRO A 16 1.76 -16.19 -17.54
N GLN A 17 1.16 -17.22 -16.94
CA GLN A 17 1.17 -18.57 -17.51
C GLN A 17 0.41 -18.59 -18.83
N GLY A 18 1.17 -18.78 -19.91
CA GLY A 18 0.69 -18.94 -21.26
C GLY A 18 -0.08 -20.24 -21.45
N LEU A 19 -1.15 -20.12 -22.23
CA LEU A 19 -1.95 -21.17 -22.85
C LEU A 19 -1.02 -22.05 -23.72
N ARG A 20 -0.71 -23.27 -23.28
CA ARG A 20 0.00 -24.26 -24.12
C ARG A 20 -0.96 -24.82 -25.16
N LYS A 21 -0.90 -24.26 -26.37
CA LYS A 21 -1.38 -24.94 -27.58
C LYS A 21 -0.26 -25.86 -28.09
N ASN A 22 -0.68 -26.92 -28.78
CA ASN A 22 0.06 -27.73 -29.77
C ASN A 22 0.54 -29.10 -29.27
N GLY A 23 -0.31 -30.10 -29.46
CA GLY A 23 0.07 -31.50 -29.61
C GLY A 23 -0.78 -32.10 -30.73
N ASN A 24 -0.36 -31.83 -31.97
CA ASN A 24 -0.91 -32.45 -33.16
C ASN A 24 -0.45 -33.91 -33.19
N CYS A 25 -1.37 -34.85 -32.96
CA CYS A 25 -1.19 -36.26 -33.32
C CYS A 25 -2.29 -36.64 -34.31
N SER A 26 -2.04 -36.26 -35.56
CA SER A 26 -2.69 -36.84 -36.74
C SER A 26 -2.07 -38.19 -37.03
N LEU A 27 -2.77 -39.29 -36.75
CA LEU A 27 -2.61 -40.57 -37.43
C LEU A 27 -3.57 -41.57 -36.78
N PHE A 28 -4.77 -41.70 -37.35
CA PHE A 28 -5.37 -43.00 -37.66
C PHE A 28 -6.62 -42.72 -38.48
N GLY A 29 -6.49 -42.91 -39.80
CA GLY A 29 -7.62 -42.93 -40.71
C GLY A 29 -8.45 -44.17 -40.43
N PHE A 30 -9.74 -43.96 -40.20
CA PHE A 30 -10.75 -44.99 -40.36
C PHE A 30 -11.92 -44.37 -41.11
N THR A 31 -11.93 -44.62 -42.40
CA THR A 31 -13.05 -44.32 -43.30
C THR A 31 -14.17 -45.32 -43.05
N LEU A 32 -15.32 -44.83 -42.57
CA LEU A 32 -16.61 -45.49 -42.75
C LEU A 32 -17.59 -44.46 -43.30
N ALA A 33 -18.06 -44.74 -44.51
CA ALA A 33 -19.18 -44.08 -45.14
C ALA A 33 -20.42 -44.17 -44.24
N GLY A 34 -21.16 -43.06 -44.09
CA GLY A 34 -22.38 -43.05 -43.30
C GLY A 34 -23.07 -41.69 -43.15
N GLY A 35 -23.45 -41.06 -44.27
CA GLY A 35 -24.59 -40.12 -44.38
C GLY A 35 -24.59 -38.79 -43.59
N PRO A 36 -25.39 -37.80 -44.00
CA PRO A 36 -25.61 -36.61 -43.19
C PRO A 36 -26.39 -36.99 -41.94
N ILE A 37 -25.77 -36.86 -40.76
CA ILE A 37 -26.49 -36.90 -39.49
C ILE A 37 -27.41 -35.68 -39.48
N GLY A 38 -28.68 -35.94 -39.78
CA GLY A 38 -29.76 -34.97 -39.77
C GLY A 38 -29.74 -34.18 -38.47
N THR A 39 -29.98 -32.89 -38.63
CA THR A 39 -30.42 -32.00 -37.58
C THR A 39 -31.61 -32.60 -36.83
N ASP A 40 -31.63 -32.37 -35.52
CA ASP A 40 -32.81 -32.47 -34.65
C ASP A 40 -33.22 -33.87 -34.17
N ALA A 41 -32.29 -34.59 -33.54
CA ALA A 41 -32.64 -35.65 -32.59
C ALA A 41 -33.03 -35.02 -31.23
N THR A 42 -34.25 -34.50 -31.11
CA THR A 42 -34.89 -34.36 -29.79
C THR A 42 -35.42 -35.72 -29.37
N THR A 43 -34.61 -36.49 -28.66
CA THR A 43 -35.10 -37.64 -27.89
C THR A 43 -36.08 -37.12 -26.85
N THR A 44 -37.37 -37.36 -27.11
CA THR A 44 -38.46 -37.10 -26.18
C THR A 44 -38.32 -38.02 -24.97
N THR A 45 -37.62 -37.58 -23.93
CA THR A 45 -37.92 -37.85 -22.51
C THR A 45 -36.89 -37.13 -21.62
N GLY A 46 -37.34 -36.08 -20.95
CA GLY A 46 -36.54 -35.27 -20.02
C GLY A 46 -36.54 -33.79 -20.41
N LYS A 47 -37.49 -33.01 -19.88
CA LYS A 47 -37.53 -31.55 -20.03
C LYS A 47 -36.17 -31.00 -19.59
N GLN A 48 -35.45 -30.26 -20.43
CA GLN A 48 -34.27 -29.53 -19.99
C GLN A 48 -34.74 -28.39 -19.06
N TRP A 49 -34.64 -28.58 -17.74
CA TRP A 49 -35.11 -27.60 -16.72
C TRP A 49 -34.20 -26.39 -16.57
N HIS A 50 -33.04 -26.38 -17.23
CA HIS A 50 -32.08 -25.29 -17.22
C HIS A 50 -31.90 -24.69 -18.61
N ALA A 51 -31.92 -23.36 -18.72
CA ALA A 51 -31.64 -22.68 -19.97
C ALA A 51 -30.25 -23.06 -20.51
N SER A 52 -30.13 -23.26 -21.82
CA SER A 52 -28.85 -23.57 -22.46
C SER A 52 -27.89 -22.37 -22.30
N ARG A 53 -26.79 -22.59 -21.57
CA ARG A 53 -25.79 -21.54 -21.31
C ARG A 53 -24.93 -21.33 -22.55
N LYS A 54 -25.17 -20.25 -23.29
CA LYS A 54 -24.25 -19.78 -24.32
C LYS A 54 -22.97 -19.27 -23.65
N ALA A 55 -21.80 -19.64 -24.16
CA ALA A 55 -20.53 -19.09 -23.70
C ALA A 55 -20.52 -17.56 -23.88
N PHE A 56 -20.29 -16.83 -22.79
CA PHE A 56 -20.22 -15.37 -22.81
C PHE A 56 -19.04 -14.92 -23.68
N ARG A 57 -19.35 -14.33 -24.83
CA ARG A 57 -18.38 -13.69 -25.72
C ARG A 57 -18.80 -12.23 -25.90
N PRO A 58 -18.31 -11.31 -25.06
CA PRO A 58 -18.62 -9.90 -25.23
C PRO A 58 -17.93 -9.40 -26.51
N SER A 59 -18.70 -9.25 -27.59
CA SER A 59 -18.26 -8.54 -28.81
C SER A 59 -18.46 -7.02 -28.67
N SER A 60 -19.30 -6.59 -27.73
CA SER A 60 -19.55 -5.20 -27.39
C SER A 60 -18.49 -4.70 -26.40
N GLY A 61 -17.68 -3.73 -26.83
CA GLY A 61 -16.57 -3.18 -26.03
C GLY A 61 -15.33 -2.79 -26.83
N LEU A 62 -15.31 -3.06 -28.13
CA LEU A 62 -14.28 -2.61 -29.07
C LEU A 62 -14.43 -1.09 -29.31
N THR A 63 -14.11 -0.28 -28.29
CA THR A 63 -14.00 1.16 -28.43
C THR A 63 -12.88 1.49 -29.42
N SER A 64 -13.00 2.58 -30.18
CA SER A 64 -11.89 3.03 -31.01
C SER A 64 -10.71 3.47 -30.12
N TYR A 65 -9.48 3.40 -30.66
CA TYR A 65 -8.29 3.85 -29.92
C TYR A 65 -8.44 5.31 -29.44
N GLU A 66 -9.09 6.15 -30.24
CA GLU A 66 -9.36 7.55 -29.90
C GLU A 66 -10.25 7.70 -28.67
N GLN A 67 -11.30 6.88 -28.54
CA GLN A 67 -12.15 6.90 -27.35
C GLN A 67 -11.37 6.49 -26.10
N ARG A 68 -10.51 5.46 -26.19
CA ARG A 68 -9.62 5.09 -25.07
C ARG A 68 -8.62 6.19 -24.72
N LYS A 69 -8.07 6.89 -25.72
CA LYS A 69 -7.15 8.01 -25.50
C LYS A 69 -7.85 9.16 -24.76
N LYS A 70 -9.07 9.52 -25.17
CA LYS A 70 -9.89 10.53 -24.49
C LYS A 70 -10.18 10.14 -23.04
N LEU A 71 -10.55 8.88 -22.77
CA LEU A 71 -10.78 8.37 -21.42
C LEU A 71 -9.51 8.37 -20.56
N ARG A 72 -8.35 8.02 -21.12
CA ARG A 72 -7.06 8.10 -20.42
C ARG A 72 -6.69 9.53 -20.06
N ILE A 73 -6.91 10.48 -20.97
CA ILE A 73 -6.68 11.90 -20.69
C ILE A 73 -7.61 12.37 -19.58
N ALA A 74 -8.91 12.07 -19.66
CA ALA A 74 -9.88 12.44 -18.62
C ALA A 74 -9.51 11.84 -17.25
N THR A 75 -9.15 10.56 -17.19
CA THR A 75 -8.73 9.91 -15.94
C THR A 75 -7.39 10.41 -15.41
N SER A 76 -6.46 10.82 -16.28
CA SER A 76 -5.21 11.45 -15.84
C SER A 76 -5.47 12.83 -15.23
N ALA A 77 -6.38 13.62 -15.82
CA ALA A 77 -6.76 14.93 -15.31
C ALA A 77 -7.49 14.84 -13.96
N THR A 78 -8.37 13.84 -13.77
CA THR A 78 -9.04 13.65 -12.47
C THR A 78 -8.07 13.20 -11.39
N LYS A 79 -7.15 12.28 -11.71
CA LYS A 79 -6.13 11.80 -10.77
C LYS A 79 -5.13 12.89 -10.38
N ALA A 80 -4.76 13.78 -11.31
CA ALA A 80 -3.90 14.91 -11.00
C ALA A 80 -4.54 15.83 -9.96
N LYS A 81 -5.80 16.20 -10.16
CA LYS A 81 -6.59 17.00 -9.20
C LYS A 81 -6.76 16.30 -7.85
N GLU A 82 -7.02 15.00 -7.86
CA GLU A 82 -7.13 14.22 -6.61
C GLU A 82 -5.80 14.18 -5.84
N LYS A 83 -4.68 14.08 -6.56
CA LYS A 83 -3.34 14.08 -5.97
C LYS A 83 -3.01 15.43 -5.36
N GLU A 84 -3.27 16.53 -6.06
CA GLU A 84 -3.08 17.90 -5.53
C GLU A 84 -3.85 18.10 -4.22
N MET A 85 -5.12 17.69 -4.17
CA MET A 85 -5.94 17.79 -2.95
C MET A 85 -5.44 16.90 -1.80
N LYS A 86 -4.78 15.77 -2.08
CA LYS A 86 -4.19 14.91 -1.06
C LYS A 86 -2.87 15.47 -0.55
N ASP A 87 -2.01 15.93 -1.45
CA ASP A 87 -0.70 16.50 -1.12
C ASP A 87 -0.87 17.75 -0.23
N GLU A 88 -1.87 18.59 -0.48
CA GLU A 88 -2.21 19.75 0.38
C GLU A 88 -2.65 19.32 1.79
N LYS A 89 -3.55 18.34 1.90
CA LYS A 89 -4.01 17.80 3.20
C LYS A 89 -2.88 17.16 3.98
N GLU A 90 -2.00 16.43 3.30
CA GLU A 90 -0.84 15.81 3.91
C GLU A 90 0.18 16.85 4.35
N ALA A 91 0.42 17.92 3.58
CA ALA A 91 1.28 19.01 3.99
C ALA A 91 0.76 19.70 5.25
N GLU A 92 -0.55 19.96 5.36
CA GLU A 92 -1.15 20.50 6.59
C GLU A 92 -0.99 19.56 7.78
N ARG A 93 -1.23 18.26 7.58
CA ARG A 93 -1.04 17.24 8.63
C ARG A 93 0.42 17.21 9.08
N GLN A 94 1.36 17.25 8.15
CA GLN A 94 2.79 17.26 8.48
C GLN A 94 3.18 18.52 9.25
N LYS A 95 2.70 19.71 8.86
CA LYS A 95 2.90 20.95 9.61
C LYS A 95 2.42 20.82 11.07
N ARG A 96 1.24 20.24 11.29
CA ARG A 96 0.71 20.00 12.65
C ARG A 96 1.57 19.01 13.43
N VAL A 97 1.99 17.93 12.80
CA VAL A 97 2.86 16.91 13.43
C VAL A 97 4.19 17.51 13.84
N GLN A 98 4.83 18.32 12.98
CA GLN A 98 6.10 18.97 13.32
C GLN A 98 5.92 19.95 14.48
N ALA A 99 4.90 20.81 14.44
CA ALA A 99 4.62 21.73 15.53
C ALA A 99 4.39 21.02 16.89
N ILE A 100 3.79 19.82 16.90
CA ILE A 100 3.63 19.02 18.12
C ILE A 100 4.97 18.46 18.60
N LYS A 101 5.80 17.94 17.68
CA LYS A 101 7.14 17.44 18.01
C LYS A 101 8.02 18.54 18.59
N ASP A 102 8.04 19.70 17.97
CA ASP A 102 8.82 20.86 18.42
C ASP A 102 8.39 21.31 19.82
N LYS A 103 7.07 21.35 20.08
CA LYS A 103 6.53 21.64 21.42
C LYS A 103 6.92 20.59 22.46
N ARG A 104 7.00 19.31 22.08
CA ARG A 104 7.42 18.24 23.00
C ARG A 104 8.92 18.32 23.29
N ALA A 105 9.75 18.52 22.28
CA ALA A 105 11.19 18.71 22.44
C ALA A 105 11.50 19.92 23.33
N ALA A 106 10.85 21.06 23.09
CA ALA A 106 11.03 22.26 23.91
C ALA A 106 10.59 22.07 25.37
N LYS A 107 9.58 21.22 25.63
CA LYS A 107 9.17 20.86 27.00
C LYS A 107 10.18 19.96 27.67
N GLU A 108 10.65 18.92 26.98
CA GLU A 108 11.64 17.98 27.50
C GLU A 108 12.96 18.70 27.85
N GLU A 109 13.42 19.62 27.00
CA GLU A 109 14.60 20.43 27.29
C GLU A 109 14.41 21.28 28.54
N LYS A 110 13.27 21.98 28.66
CA LYS A 110 12.95 22.77 29.86
C LYS A 110 12.90 21.91 31.12
N GLU A 111 12.25 20.75 31.06
CA GLU A 111 12.17 19.80 32.18
C GLU A 111 13.56 19.26 32.55
N ARG A 112 14.44 19.00 31.58
CA ARG A 112 15.83 18.60 31.83
C ARG A 112 16.58 19.69 32.58
N TYR A 113 16.46 20.95 32.15
CA TYR A 113 17.10 22.07 32.84
C TYR A 113 16.54 22.28 34.26
N GLN A 114 15.23 22.14 34.44
CA GLN A 114 14.59 22.22 35.76
C GLN A 114 15.08 21.11 36.69
N LYS A 115 15.10 19.85 36.25
CA LYS A 115 15.62 18.72 37.03
C LYS A 115 17.10 18.92 37.42
N MET A 116 17.90 19.50 36.53
CA MET A 116 19.29 19.83 36.82
C MET A 116 19.40 20.94 37.87
N ALA A 117 18.58 21.99 37.76
CA ALA A 117 18.53 23.08 38.73
C ALA A 117 18.08 22.57 40.10
N GLU A 118 17.02 21.77 40.17
CA GLU A 118 16.53 21.12 41.39
C GLU A 118 17.60 20.26 42.06
N LYS A 119 18.33 19.45 41.27
CA LYS A 119 19.44 18.62 41.79
C LYS A 119 20.54 19.48 42.42
N MET A 120 20.89 20.60 41.79
CA MET A 120 21.91 21.51 42.33
C MET A 120 21.40 22.27 43.55
N HIS A 121 20.14 22.70 43.54
CA HIS A 121 19.48 23.34 44.68
C HIS A 121 19.42 22.39 45.89
N LYS A 122 19.00 21.13 45.69
CA LYS A 122 19.01 20.10 46.73
C LYS A 122 20.41 19.90 47.32
N LYS A 123 21.44 19.79 46.46
CA LYS A 123 22.84 19.71 46.91
C LYS A 123 23.27 20.93 47.73
N ARG A 124 22.84 22.13 47.34
CA ARG A 124 23.14 23.37 48.08
C ARG A 124 22.48 23.37 49.46
N VAL A 125 21.19 23.06 49.52
CA VAL A 125 20.42 22.99 50.77
C VAL A 125 21.01 21.94 51.71
N GLU A 126 21.36 20.75 51.21
CA GLU A 126 22.00 19.73 52.05
C GLU A 126 23.39 20.15 52.57
N ARG A 127 24.18 20.86 51.75
CA ARG A 127 25.47 21.41 52.21
C ARG A 127 25.26 22.44 53.33
N LEU A 128 24.25 23.31 53.20
CA LEU A 128 23.90 24.29 54.24
C LEU A 128 23.47 23.60 55.53
N LYS A 129 22.53 22.64 55.47
CA LYS A 129 22.10 21.84 56.63
C LYS A 129 23.26 21.14 57.34
N ARG A 130 24.23 20.61 56.58
CA ARG A 130 25.44 19.99 57.14
C ARG A 130 26.36 21.00 57.81
N LYS A 131 26.52 22.20 57.25
CA LYS A 131 27.29 23.29 57.87
C LYS A 131 26.61 23.80 59.14
N GLU A 132 25.30 24.01 59.10
CA GLU A 132 24.50 24.41 60.26
C GLU A 132 24.60 23.39 61.39
N LYS A 133 24.47 22.09 61.06
CA LYS A 133 24.67 21.00 62.04
C LYS A 133 26.09 21.04 62.65
N ARG A 134 27.13 21.25 61.83
CA ARG A 134 28.51 21.34 62.31
C ARG A 134 28.75 22.58 63.16
N ASN A 135 28.33 23.75 62.70
CA ASN A 135 28.51 25.02 63.42
C ASN A 135 27.77 24.99 64.76
N LYS A 136 26.59 24.36 64.82
CA LYS A 136 25.87 24.15 66.08
C LYS A 136 26.63 23.25 67.07
N LEU A 137 27.46 22.33 66.60
CA LEU A 137 28.27 21.46 67.48
C LEU A 137 29.60 22.09 67.90
N LEU A 138 30.12 23.04 67.11
CA LEU A 138 31.43 23.65 67.34
C LEU A 138 31.36 25.03 67.99
N ASN A 139 30.24 25.76 67.80
CA ASN A 139 30.01 27.10 68.33
C ASN A 139 28.79 27.15 69.27
N SER A 140 28.42 26.01 69.86
CA SER A 140 27.51 25.93 71.01
C SER A 140 28.22 26.17 72.32
#